data_AF-A0A5R9PVY1-F1
#
_entry.id   AF-A0A5R9PVY1-F1
#
_cell.length_a   1.000
_cell.length_b   1.000
_cell.length_c   1.000
_cell.angle_alpha   90.00
_cell.angle_beta   90.00
_cell.angle_gamma   90.00
#
_symmetry.space_group_name_H-M   'P 1'
#
loop_
_entity.id
_entity.type
_entity.pdbx_description
1 polymer ?
#
loop_
_entity_poly.entity_id
_entity_poly.type
_entity_poly.pdbx_seq_one_letter_code
_entity_poly.pdbx_strand_id
1 'polypeptide(L)'
;MQKAIVFTAVLFVLSACGQTDEMNNTEQAKPQSAEKVSSTTEDKPASAPKVTELSNVDKTELGLEKVSQETLNSLRADISAIEKNNECDSNAQCKVIAAGNRACGGPSHYMLYSTKITTDETAKTVADKLTKYESLYNAQSGMQSICAMLTKPTTQCINNKCVTLSDSTYIAQ
;
A
#
# COMPACT_ATOMS: atom_id res chain seq x y z
N MET A 1 -31.30 20.02 37.94
CA MET A 1 -32.18 20.77 37.00
C MET A 1 -32.17 20.04 35.68
N GLN A 2 -33.32 19.52 35.31
CA GLN A 2 -33.57 18.59 34.22
C GLN A 2 -34.30 19.37 33.12
N LYS A 3 -33.86 19.21 31.86
CA LYS A 3 -34.52 19.55 30.57
C LYS A 3 -33.43 19.82 29.54
N ALA A 4 -33.49 19.40 28.29
CA ALA A 4 -34.40 18.52 27.58
C ALA A 4 -33.64 18.07 26.32
N ILE A 5 -33.61 16.76 26.05
CA ILE A 5 -33.04 16.20 24.83
C ILE A 5 -34.14 16.28 23.76
N VAL A 6 -33.95 17.15 22.77
CA VAL A 6 -34.84 17.24 21.60
C VAL A 6 -34.31 16.25 20.56
N PHE A 7 -34.88 15.05 20.55
CA PHE A 7 -34.75 14.09 19.46
C PHE A 7 -35.58 14.59 18.27
N THR A 8 -34.93 15.29 17.34
CA THR A 8 -35.52 15.59 16.03
C THR A 8 -35.35 14.35 15.16
N ALA A 9 -36.42 13.55 15.08
CA ALA A 9 -36.57 12.44 14.16
C ALA A 9 -36.65 12.99 12.73
N VAL A 10 -35.57 12.90 11.97
CA VAL A 10 -35.58 13.18 10.54
C VAL A 10 -36.02 11.92 9.83
N LEU A 11 -37.21 11.99 9.23
CA LEU A 11 -37.81 10.94 8.42
C LEU A 11 -36.94 10.61 7.20
N PHE A 12 -36.62 9.32 7.08
CA PHE A 12 -36.18 8.66 5.85
C PHE A 12 -37.28 8.77 4.80
N VAL A 13 -37.01 9.47 3.69
CA VAL A 13 -37.86 9.42 2.49
C VAL A 13 -37.17 8.49 1.49
N LEU A 14 -37.72 7.28 1.36
CA LEU A 14 -37.40 6.32 0.31
C LEU A 14 -38.04 6.80 -1.00
N SER A 15 -37.22 7.34 -1.90
CA SER A 15 -37.62 7.63 -3.28
C SER A 15 -37.41 6.37 -4.12
N ALA A 16 -38.50 5.67 -4.40
CA ALA A 16 -38.60 4.62 -5.42
C ALA A 16 -39.37 5.18 -6.63
N CYS A 17 -38.74 5.17 -7.80
CA CYS A 17 -39.29 5.28 -9.17
C CYS A 17 -38.11 4.93 -10.10
N GLY A 18 -38.17 4.15 -11.18
CA GLY A 18 -39.21 3.48 -11.92
C GLY A 18 -38.52 2.91 -13.19
N GLN A 19 -38.97 1.76 -13.69
CA GLN A 19 -38.46 1.11 -14.90
C GLN A 19 -38.91 1.88 -16.16
N THR A 20 -38.01 2.02 -17.12
CA THR A 20 -38.36 2.15 -18.55
C THR A 20 -37.40 1.28 -19.35
N ASP A 21 -37.95 0.22 -19.93
CA ASP A 21 -37.37 -0.56 -21.01
C ASP A 21 -37.39 0.27 -22.31
N GLU A 22 -36.27 0.33 -23.03
CA GLU A 22 -36.32 0.39 -24.50
C GLU A 22 -35.25 -0.56 -25.08
N MET A 23 -35.76 -1.54 -25.81
CA MET A 23 -35.02 -2.45 -26.65
C MET A 23 -34.56 -1.70 -27.90
N ASN A 24 -33.26 -1.77 -28.23
CA ASN A 24 -32.86 -1.68 -29.62
C ASN A 24 -31.77 -2.72 -29.90
N ASN A 25 -32.19 -3.76 -30.63
CA ASN A 25 -31.34 -4.82 -31.17
C ASN A 25 -30.71 -4.31 -32.46
N THR A 26 -29.39 -4.36 -32.56
CA THR A 26 -28.72 -4.57 -33.84
C THR A 26 -27.52 -5.49 -33.60
N GLU A 27 -27.79 -6.76 -33.83
CA GLU A 27 -26.87 -7.86 -34.15
C GLU A 27 -26.07 -7.48 -35.42
N GLN A 28 -24.73 -7.55 -35.49
CA GLN A 28 -23.86 -8.69 -35.84
C GLN A 28 -22.48 -8.02 -36.12
N ALA A 29 -21.27 -8.55 -35.90
CA ALA A 29 -20.79 -9.91 -36.07
C ALA A 29 -19.43 -10.12 -35.35
N LYS A 30 -19.27 -11.29 -34.71
CA LYS A 30 -18.00 -12.04 -34.53
C LYS A 30 -17.79 -12.89 -35.82
N PRO A 31 -16.68 -13.61 -36.10
CA PRO A 31 -15.43 -13.77 -35.35
C PRO A 31 -14.13 -13.83 -36.18
N GLN A 32 -12.97 -13.70 -35.52
CA GLN A 32 -11.77 -14.47 -35.85
C GLN A 32 -10.83 -14.46 -34.62
N SER A 33 -10.78 -15.59 -33.89
CA SER A 33 -9.67 -16.56 -33.90
C SER A 33 -8.37 -15.90 -33.40
N ALA A 34 -8.11 -15.91 -32.10
CA ALA A 34 -7.39 -16.99 -31.42
C ALA A 34 -6.07 -17.32 -32.14
N GLU A 35 -5.04 -16.53 -31.86
CA GLU A 35 -3.67 -16.99 -32.03
C GLU A 35 -3.30 -17.81 -30.80
N LYS A 36 -3.20 -19.10 -31.05
CA LYS A 36 -2.79 -20.16 -30.14
C LYS A 36 -1.34 -19.92 -29.73
N VAL A 37 -1.11 -19.18 -28.64
CA VAL A 37 0.21 -19.21 -28.00
C VAL A 37 0.36 -20.58 -27.36
N SER A 38 1.23 -21.35 -28.00
CA SER A 38 1.60 -22.71 -27.63
C SER A 38 2.08 -22.74 -26.18
N SER A 39 1.33 -23.46 -25.36
CA SER A 39 1.78 -24.01 -24.10
C SER A 39 2.97 -24.93 -24.37
N THR A 40 4.18 -24.43 -24.17
CA THR A 40 5.30 -25.33 -23.87
C THR A 40 5.20 -25.65 -22.40
N THR A 41 4.73 -26.86 -22.13
CA THR A 41 4.86 -27.54 -20.85
C THR A 41 6.34 -27.53 -20.49
N GLU A 42 6.76 -26.59 -19.64
CA GLU A 42 8.01 -26.75 -18.93
C GLU A 42 7.77 -27.84 -17.88
N ASP A 43 8.52 -28.92 -18.04
CA ASP A 43 8.51 -30.06 -17.14
C ASP A 43 8.58 -29.58 -15.70
N LYS A 44 7.62 -30.06 -14.90
CA LYS A 44 7.63 -30.01 -13.43
C LYS A 44 9.06 -30.27 -12.94
N PRO A 45 9.76 -29.26 -12.38
CA PRO A 45 11.01 -29.54 -11.69
C PRO A 45 10.68 -30.51 -10.57
N ALA A 46 11.37 -31.66 -10.59
CA ALA A 46 11.27 -32.68 -9.57
C ALA A 46 11.40 -32.03 -8.20
N SER A 47 10.56 -32.47 -7.27
CA SER A 47 10.57 -32.06 -5.87
C SER A 47 12.01 -31.95 -5.36
N ALA A 48 12.40 -30.74 -4.97
CA ALA A 48 13.68 -30.52 -4.32
C ALA A 48 13.80 -31.49 -3.13
N PRO A 49 14.94 -32.16 -2.95
CA PRO A 49 15.12 -33.11 -1.87
C PRO A 49 14.84 -32.43 -0.54
N LYS A 50 14.07 -33.14 0.29
CA LYS A 50 13.79 -32.83 1.68
C LYS A 50 15.12 -32.53 2.38
N VAL A 51 15.41 -31.24 2.60
CA VAL A 51 16.51 -30.80 3.46
C VAL A 51 16.19 -31.20 4.89
N THR A 52 16.54 -32.44 5.19
CA THR A 52 16.77 -32.92 6.53
C THR A 52 18.15 -32.40 6.92
N GLU A 53 18.23 -31.83 8.12
CA GLU A 53 19.42 -31.27 8.78
C GLU A 53 19.83 -29.85 8.37
N LEU A 54 19.23 -28.88 9.07
CA LEU A 54 19.92 -27.67 9.48
C LEU A 54 19.86 -27.57 11.02
N SER A 55 20.37 -28.58 11.70
CA SER A 55 20.74 -28.44 13.10
C SER A 55 22.14 -27.84 13.15
N ASN A 56 22.25 -26.67 13.79
CA ASN A 56 23.49 -25.95 14.13
C ASN A 56 23.93 -24.84 13.16
N VAL A 57 23.01 -23.93 12.80
CA VAL A 57 23.41 -22.56 12.49
C VAL A 57 23.16 -21.70 13.73
N ASP A 58 24.21 -21.00 14.18
CA ASP A 58 24.15 -20.04 15.28
C ASP A 58 23.09 -18.97 14.97
N LYS A 59 22.03 -18.94 15.78
CA LYS A 59 20.84 -18.08 15.58
C LYS A 59 21.16 -16.59 15.63
N THR A 60 22.34 -16.25 16.14
CA THR A 60 22.82 -14.89 16.34
C THR A 60 23.34 -14.26 15.04
N GLU A 61 23.84 -15.06 14.10
CA GLU A 61 24.43 -14.57 12.83
C GLU A 61 23.39 -14.48 11.70
N LEU A 62 22.22 -15.10 11.86
CA LEU A 62 21.08 -14.99 10.93
C LEU A 62 20.07 -13.89 11.31
N GLY A 63 20.32 -13.12 12.37
CA GLY A 63 19.42 -12.04 12.79
C GLY A 63 17.99 -12.52 13.08
N LEU A 64 17.83 -13.74 13.59
CA LEU A 64 16.55 -14.30 14.03
C LEU A 64 16.19 -13.78 15.44
N GLU A 65 16.26 -12.46 15.64
CA GLU A 65 15.45 -11.87 16.69
C GLU A 65 14.01 -11.85 16.18
N LYS A 66 13.07 -12.33 17.01
CA LYS A 66 11.65 -12.26 16.69
C LYS A 66 11.30 -10.79 16.49
N VAL A 67 10.88 -10.40 15.29
CA VAL A 67 10.50 -9.02 15.02
C VAL A 67 9.25 -8.73 15.85
N SER A 68 9.33 -7.72 16.71
CA SER A 68 8.23 -7.34 17.58
C SER A 68 7.39 -6.24 16.95
N GLN A 69 6.14 -6.10 17.42
CA GLN A 69 5.27 -5.02 16.96
C GLN A 69 5.85 -3.64 17.32
N GLU A 70 6.54 -3.54 18.45
CA GLU A 70 7.21 -2.34 18.92
C GLU A 70 8.32 -1.90 17.95
N THR A 71 9.11 -2.83 17.41
CA THR A 71 10.10 -2.53 16.36
C THR A 71 9.43 -1.93 15.12
N LEU A 72 8.32 -2.52 14.66
CA LEU A 72 7.58 -2.01 13.51
C LEU A 72 6.99 -0.62 13.78
N ASN A 73 6.46 -0.40 14.98
CA ASN A 73 5.92 0.90 15.37
C ASN A 73 7.01 1.98 15.39
N SER A 74 8.22 1.65 15.86
CA SER A 74 9.36 2.57 15.81
C SER A 74 9.74 2.92 14.36
N LEU A 75 9.84 1.94 13.46
CA LEU A 75 10.17 2.18 12.05
C LEU A 75 9.10 3.03 11.35
N ARG A 76 7.81 2.81 11.65
CA ARG A 76 6.72 3.67 11.15
C ARG A 76 6.79 5.09 11.72
N ALA A 77 7.26 5.25 12.95
CA ALA A 77 7.49 6.57 13.53
C ALA A 77 8.64 7.31 12.81
N ASP A 78 9.71 6.61 12.42
CA ASP A 78 10.79 7.19 11.61
C ASP A 78 10.28 7.69 10.25
N ILE A 79 9.45 6.89 9.56
CA ILE A 79 8.75 7.30 8.34
C ILE A 79 7.91 8.56 8.60
N SER A 80 7.09 8.54 9.66
CA SER A 80 6.23 9.68 10.02
C SER A 80 7.03 10.94 10.36
N ALA A 81 8.25 10.80 10.88
CA ALA A 81 9.12 11.93 11.19
C ALA A 81 9.66 12.60 9.91
N ILE A 82 10.03 11.81 8.90
CA ILE A 82 10.39 12.31 7.58
C ILE A 82 9.20 13.04 6.95
N GLU A 83 8.00 12.45 7.01
CA GLU A 83 6.80 13.02 6.40
C GLU A 83 6.33 14.34 7.04
N LYS A 84 6.67 14.57 8.31
CA LYS A 84 6.40 15.84 8.98
C LYS A 84 7.33 16.97 8.52
N ASN A 85 8.51 16.65 8.00
CA ASN A 85 9.50 17.65 7.60
C ASN A 85 9.68 17.73 6.08
N ASN A 86 8.66 18.31 5.43
CA ASN A 86 8.50 18.26 3.99
C ASN A 86 8.61 19.63 3.31
N GLU A 87 9.53 20.48 3.75
CA GLU A 87 9.73 21.80 3.13
C GLU A 87 10.27 21.71 1.72
N CYS A 88 9.78 22.56 0.82
CA CYS A 88 10.20 22.58 -0.57
C CYS A 88 10.22 23.99 -1.16
N ASP A 89 11.04 24.14 -2.21
CA ASP A 89 11.15 25.31 -3.08
C ASP A 89 10.64 25.01 -4.50
N SER A 90 10.56 23.73 -4.88
CA SER A 90 10.03 23.29 -6.18
C SER A 90 9.42 21.90 -6.13
N ASN A 91 8.54 21.60 -7.09
CA ASN A 91 7.88 20.29 -7.23
C ASN A 91 8.88 19.13 -7.36
N ALA A 92 10.05 19.36 -7.98
CA ALA A 92 11.06 18.32 -8.21
C ALA A 92 11.66 17.76 -6.92
N GLN A 93 11.57 18.50 -5.81
CA GLN A 93 12.05 18.04 -4.50
C GLN A 93 11.07 17.10 -3.80
N CYS A 94 9.78 17.12 -4.18
CA CYS A 94 8.74 16.33 -3.53
C CYS A 94 8.68 14.92 -4.12
N LYS A 95 9.32 13.97 -3.44
CA LYS A 95 9.44 12.59 -3.90
C LYS A 95 8.61 11.64 -3.06
N VAL A 96 8.29 10.49 -3.65
CA VAL A 96 7.57 9.40 -3.00
C VAL A 96 8.34 8.10 -3.19
N ILE A 97 8.53 7.37 -2.11
CA ILE A 97 9.15 6.05 -2.11
C ILE A 97 8.22 5.02 -1.46
N ALA A 98 8.16 3.81 -2.04
CA ALA A 98 7.42 2.70 -1.47
C ALA A 98 8.14 2.20 -0.20
N ALA A 99 7.40 1.99 0.88
CA ALA A 99 7.93 1.50 2.15
C ALA A 99 7.03 0.38 2.71
N GLY A 100 7.66 -0.57 3.39
CA GLY A 100 6.96 -1.67 4.05
C GLY A 100 6.60 -2.84 3.14
N ASN A 101 5.98 -3.85 3.72
CA ASN A 101 5.53 -5.07 3.05
C ASN A 101 4.23 -5.59 3.66
N ARG A 102 3.18 -5.70 2.85
CA ARG A 102 1.93 -6.34 3.26
C ARG A 102 2.02 -7.85 3.06
N ALA A 103 1.25 -8.63 3.83
CA ALA A 103 1.25 -10.09 3.68
C ALA A 103 0.83 -10.57 2.27
N CYS A 104 -0.03 -9.82 1.58
CA CYS A 104 -0.41 -10.06 0.19
C CYS A 104 0.64 -9.61 -0.85
N GLY A 105 1.78 -9.07 -0.38
CA GLY A 105 2.77 -8.39 -1.20
C GLY A 105 2.50 -6.90 -1.39
N GLY A 106 3.49 -6.21 -1.95
CA GLY A 106 3.46 -4.76 -2.18
C GLY A 106 3.75 -3.94 -0.91
N PRO A 107 3.96 -2.62 -1.06
CA PRO A 107 4.24 -1.74 0.06
C PRO A 107 3.05 -1.65 1.01
N SER A 108 3.32 -1.39 2.28
CA SER A 108 2.28 -1.00 3.25
C SER A 108 2.04 0.50 3.25
N HIS A 109 3.00 1.28 2.73
CA HIS A 109 2.95 2.74 2.72
C HIS A 109 3.72 3.36 1.55
N TYR A 110 3.35 4.57 1.17
CA TYR A 110 4.13 5.42 0.25
C TYR A 110 4.62 6.64 1.02
N MET A 111 5.90 6.65 1.40
CA MET A 111 6.48 7.74 2.15
C MET A 111 6.72 8.96 1.27
N LEU A 112 6.09 10.08 1.63
CA LEU A 112 6.36 11.39 1.05
C LEU A 112 7.56 12.05 1.73
N TYR A 113 8.56 12.48 0.95
CA TYR A 113 9.71 13.21 1.46
C TYR A 113 10.14 14.35 0.54
N SER A 114 10.76 15.37 1.11
CA SER A 114 11.41 16.44 0.37
C SER A 114 12.91 16.25 0.30
N THR A 115 13.50 16.28 -0.89
CA THR A 115 14.96 16.24 -1.08
C THR A 115 15.67 17.48 -0.57
N LYS A 116 14.94 18.54 -0.18
CA LYS A 116 15.51 19.70 0.50
C LYS A 116 16.00 19.34 1.90
N ILE A 117 15.32 18.41 2.57
CA ILE A 117 15.53 18.06 3.97
C ILE A 117 16.11 16.64 4.10
N THR A 118 15.56 15.68 3.35
CA THR A 118 15.91 14.26 3.44
C THR A 118 16.50 13.78 2.14
N THR A 119 17.73 13.28 2.16
CA THR A 119 18.39 12.74 0.96
C THR A 119 17.69 11.47 0.48
N ASP A 120 17.76 11.19 -0.84
CA ASP A 120 17.22 9.96 -1.42
C ASP A 120 17.76 8.70 -0.74
N GLU A 121 19.04 8.70 -0.35
CA GLU A 121 19.68 7.58 0.35
C GLU A 121 19.11 7.37 1.76
N THR A 122 18.86 8.46 2.50
CA THR A 122 18.25 8.40 3.82
C THR A 122 16.82 7.87 3.73
N ALA A 123 16.03 8.43 2.79
CA ALA A 123 14.67 8.00 2.55
C ALA A 123 14.61 6.51 2.16
N LYS A 124 15.50 6.07 1.26
CA LYS A 124 15.62 4.66 0.85
C LYS A 124 15.99 3.76 2.02
N THR A 125 16.94 4.17 2.85
CA THR A 125 17.39 3.38 4.00
C THR A 125 16.25 3.14 4.99
N VAL A 126 15.46 4.16 5.32
CA VAL A 126 14.33 4.02 6.24
C VAL A 126 13.21 3.18 5.61
N ALA A 127 12.89 3.41 4.33
CA ALA A 127 11.89 2.64 3.61
C ALA A 127 12.24 1.14 3.53
N ASP A 128 13.47 0.80 3.16
CA ASP A 128 13.95 -0.57 3.05
C ASP A 128 13.97 -1.29 4.41
N LYS A 129 14.30 -0.58 5.49
CA LYS A 129 14.22 -1.13 6.85
C LYS A 129 12.80 -1.54 7.19
N LEU A 130 11.80 -0.67 6.98
CA LEU A 130 10.41 -1.04 7.23
C LEU A 130 9.99 -2.24 6.37
N THR A 131 10.33 -2.24 5.08
CA THR A 131 10.05 -3.34 4.15
C THR A 131 10.60 -4.67 4.64
N LYS A 132 11.88 -4.69 5.05
CA LYS A 132 12.53 -5.90 5.57
C LYS A 132 11.83 -6.41 6.83
N TYR A 133 11.58 -5.54 7.80
CA TYR A 133 11.04 -5.96 9.09
C TYR A 133 9.57 -6.36 9.02
N GLU A 134 8.75 -5.69 8.22
CA GLU A 134 7.37 -6.13 7.97
C GLU A 134 7.34 -7.48 7.24
N SER A 135 8.25 -7.70 6.28
CA SER A 135 8.37 -9.00 5.61
C SER A 135 8.71 -10.13 6.58
N LEU A 136 9.65 -9.90 7.49
CA LEU A 136 10.03 -10.86 8.52
C LEU A 136 8.88 -11.11 9.50
N TYR A 137 8.21 -10.05 9.94
CA TYR A 137 7.07 -10.15 10.85
C TYR A 137 5.92 -10.94 10.22
N ASN A 138 5.59 -10.68 8.95
CA ASN A 138 4.54 -11.42 8.22
C ASN A 138 4.88 -12.91 8.13
N ALA A 139 6.14 -13.24 7.82
CA ALA A 139 6.61 -14.63 7.76
C ALA A 139 6.57 -15.33 9.13
N GLN A 140 6.95 -14.62 10.21
CA GLN A 140 6.95 -15.16 11.58
C GLN A 140 5.54 -15.36 12.14
N SER A 141 4.60 -14.49 11.78
CA SER A 141 3.22 -14.50 12.30
C SER A 141 2.24 -15.31 11.45
N GLY A 142 2.62 -15.70 10.23
CA GLY A 142 1.69 -16.33 9.28
C GLY A 142 0.54 -15.40 8.88
N MET A 143 0.78 -14.08 8.89
CA MET A 143 -0.24 -13.07 8.62
C MET A 143 -0.84 -13.25 7.22
N GLN A 144 -2.15 -13.02 7.11
CA GLN A 144 -2.87 -12.98 5.84
C GLN A 144 -3.49 -11.59 5.68
N SER A 145 -3.51 -11.07 4.45
CA SER A 145 -4.08 -9.77 4.12
C SER A 145 -4.86 -9.87 2.82
N ILE A 146 -5.85 -9.01 2.64
CA ILE A 146 -6.54 -8.85 1.36
C ILE A 146 -5.59 -8.21 0.33
N CYS A 147 -5.66 -8.66 -0.92
CA CYS A 147 -4.84 -8.13 -2.02
C CYS A 147 -5.43 -6.83 -2.60
N ALA A 148 -5.43 -5.75 -1.80
CA ALA A 148 -5.83 -4.43 -2.27
C ALA A 148 -4.62 -3.67 -2.83
N MET A 149 -4.71 -3.18 -4.06
CA MET A 149 -3.67 -2.36 -4.67
C MET A 149 -3.58 -1.00 -3.99
N LEU A 150 -2.36 -0.57 -3.62
CA LEU A 150 -2.08 0.80 -3.21
C LEU A 150 -1.52 1.56 -4.40
N THR A 151 -2.17 2.67 -4.76
CA THR A 151 -1.71 3.54 -5.84
C THR A 151 -0.65 4.49 -5.31
N LYS A 152 0.47 4.62 -6.02
CA LYS A 152 1.49 5.63 -5.72
C LYS A 152 0.86 7.04 -5.87
N PRO A 153 0.88 7.88 -4.83
CA PRO A 153 0.33 9.22 -4.93
C PRO A 153 1.20 10.12 -5.82
N THR A 154 0.56 11.09 -6.47
CA THR A 154 1.22 12.23 -7.10
C THR A 154 1.47 13.33 -6.08
N THR A 155 2.54 14.10 -6.27
CA THR A 155 3.00 15.11 -5.31
C THR A 155 3.15 16.48 -5.93
N GLN A 156 2.99 17.53 -5.12
CA GLN A 156 3.30 18.91 -5.47
C GLN A 156 3.90 19.65 -4.29
N CYS A 157 4.63 20.73 -4.58
CA CYS A 157 5.08 21.72 -3.62
C CYS A 157 4.04 22.84 -3.55
N ILE A 158 3.24 22.89 -2.50
CA ILE A 158 2.20 23.91 -2.29
C ILE A 158 2.53 24.64 -1.00
N ASN A 159 2.60 25.98 -1.05
CA ASN A 159 2.95 26.82 0.10
C ASN A 159 4.23 26.36 0.83
N ASN A 160 5.28 26.07 0.05
CA ASN A 160 6.57 25.59 0.53
C ASN A 160 6.53 24.27 1.32
N LYS A 161 5.46 23.48 1.19
CA LYS A 161 5.36 22.13 1.75
C LYS A 161 5.00 21.13 0.65
N CYS A 162 5.66 19.97 0.67
CA CYS A 162 5.29 18.85 -0.18
C CYS A 162 3.98 18.24 0.32
N VAL A 163 3.06 17.98 -0.61
CA VAL A 163 1.74 17.42 -0.34
C VAL A 163 1.40 16.34 -1.36
N THR A 164 0.46 15.45 -1.02
CA THR A 164 -0.10 14.50 -1.98
C THR A 164 -1.39 15.04 -2.59
N LEU A 165 -1.63 14.79 -3.88
CA LEU A 165 -2.85 15.27 -4.57
C LEU A 165 -4.07 14.36 -4.35
N SER A 166 -3.93 13.31 -3.54
CA SER A 166 -5.03 12.48 -3.05
C SER A 166 -5.67 13.04 -1.77
N ASP A 167 -5.01 14.00 -1.12
CA ASP A 167 -5.53 14.64 0.08
C ASP A 167 -6.55 15.72 -0.32
N SER A 168 -7.84 15.43 -0.12
CA SER A 168 -8.97 16.33 -0.43
C SER A 168 -8.82 17.73 0.18
N THR A 169 -7.98 17.91 1.19
CA THR A 169 -7.64 19.18 1.83
C THR A 169 -6.93 20.18 0.92
N TYR A 170 -6.28 19.74 -0.17
CA TYR A 170 -5.59 20.63 -1.12
C TYR A 170 -6.33 20.83 -2.45
N ILE A 171 -7.37 20.03 -2.73
CA ILE A 171 -8.18 20.13 -3.95
C ILE A 171 -9.31 21.19 -3.79
N ALA A 172 -9.51 21.72 -2.58
CA ALA A 172 -10.58 22.67 -2.25
C ALA A 172 -10.12 24.14 -2.14
N GLN A 173 -8.94 24.50 -2.67
CA GLN A 173 -8.43 25.88 -2.70
C GLN A 173 -8.45 26.47 -4.10
#